data_AF-K5DBT6-F1
#
_entry.id   AF-K5DBT6-F1
#
_cell.length_a   1.000
_cell.length_b   1.000
_cell.length_c   1.000
_cell.angle_alpha   90.00
_cell.angle_beta   90.00
_cell.angle_gamma   90.00
#
_symmetry.space_group_name_H-M   'P 1'
#
loop_
_entity.id
_entity.type
_entity.pdbx_description
1 polymer ?
#
loop_
_entity_poly.entity_id
_entity_poly.type
_entity_poly.pdbx_seq_one_letter_code
_entity_poly.pdbx_strand_id
1 'polypeptide(L)'
;MPLLAGVLVGVMVFGMIGVLAVMFMGGSDSSASSDTGDALTSDVASVEDDKPVLVVLSEEELAALPIASVPENTRRAIYDQIRDSARTTVEAPLLVPDGNSMRSSLEKSQQAIHDNSMRQLAALHDISMDDIALITAEGDAKNWDPSPRSHARRNGERLYPEERSRGWKGKSKGN
;
A
#
# COMPACT_ATOMS: atom_id res chain seq x y z
N MET A 1 -49.80 6.72 5.61
CA MET A 1 -49.36 7.87 6.43
C MET A 1 -49.91 7.66 7.84
N PRO A 2 -49.04 7.34 8.80
CA PRO A 2 -48.72 8.33 9.81
C PRO A 2 -47.21 8.58 9.88
N LEU A 3 -46.87 9.86 9.74
CA LEU A 3 -45.59 10.47 10.11
C LEU A 3 -45.64 10.84 11.60
N LEU A 4 -44.45 10.98 12.21
CA LEU A 4 -44.16 11.65 13.48
C LEU A 4 -44.26 10.82 14.76
N ALA A 5 -43.26 9.98 14.99
CA ALA A 5 -42.73 9.73 16.34
C ALA A 5 -41.24 9.35 16.20
N GLY A 6 -40.33 10.30 16.46
CA GLY A 6 -38.89 10.01 16.40
C GLY A 6 -37.94 11.22 16.31
N VAL A 7 -38.45 12.46 16.30
CA VAL A 7 -37.60 13.66 16.40
C VAL A 7 -37.57 14.11 17.86
N LEU A 8 -36.76 13.45 18.68
CA LEU A 8 -36.38 13.91 20.03
C LEU A 8 -35.18 13.10 20.58
N VAL A 9 -34.12 12.94 19.79
CA VAL A 9 -32.77 12.60 20.29
C VAL A 9 -31.80 13.62 19.70
N GLY A 10 -31.99 14.86 20.14
CA GLY A 10 -31.08 15.95 19.86
C GLY A 10 -29.92 15.96 20.84
N VAL A 11 -28.72 16.22 20.30
CA VAL A 11 -27.72 17.08 20.94
C VAL A 11 -27.14 16.57 22.26
N MET A 12 -26.26 15.54 22.20
CA MET A 12 -25.30 15.31 23.30
C MET A 12 -24.06 14.47 22.94
N VAL A 13 -23.45 14.64 21.75
CA VAL A 13 -22.13 14.02 21.46
C VAL A 13 -21.22 14.99 20.66
N PHE A 14 -21.11 16.23 21.14
CA PHE A 14 -20.15 17.23 20.61
C PHE A 14 -19.32 17.88 21.74
N GLY A 15 -18.92 17.09 22.74
CA GLY A 15 -18.26 17.59 23.95
C GLY A 15 -17.14 16.71 24.51
N MET A 16 -16.35 16.04 23.66
CA MET A 16 -15.13 15.33 24.08
C MET A 16 -13.95 15.59 23.12
N ILE A 17 -13.76 16.85 22.75
CA ILE A 17 -12.51 17.37 22.17
C ILE A 17 -12.22 18.65 22.97
N GLY A 18 -11.55 18.54 24.12
CA GLY A 18 -11.30 19.73 24.94
C GLY A 18 -10.82 19.56 26.38
N VAL A 19 -10.34 18.39 26.84
CA VAL A 19 -9.84 18.22 28.23
C VAL A 19 -8.58 17.34 28.32
N LEU A 20 -7.66 17.43 27.36
CA LEU A 20 -6.34 16.75 27.46
C LEU A 20 -5.18 17.70 27.12
N ALA A 21 -5.32 18.97 27.54
CA ALA A 21 -4.32 20.03 27.36
C ALA A 21 -3.84 20.67 28.69
N VAL A 22 -4.02 20.01 29.84
CA VAL A 22 -3.52 20.51 31.15
C VAL A 22 -2.93 19.38 31.99
N MET A 23 -1.80 18.82 31.55
CA MET A 23 -0.84 18.14 32.43
C MET A 23 0.59 18.60 32.14
N PHE A 24 0.74 19.91 31.92
CA PHE A 24 2.00 20.64 32.03
C PHE A 24 1.96 21.44 33.34
N MET A 25 2.35 20.80 34.46
CA MET A 25 2.98 21.47 35.61
C MET A 25 3.32 20.41 36.66
N GLY A 26 4.60 20.18 36.92
CA GLY A 26 5.05 19.24 37.95
C GLY A 26 6.55 19.03 37.86
N GLY A 27 7.32 20.08 38.14
CA GLY A 27 8.77 20.01 38.25
C GLY A 27 9.22 19.29 39.52
N SER A 28 10.35 18.59 39.42
CA SER A 28 11.35 18.49 40.47
C SER A 28 12.67 18.07 39.83
N ASP A 29 13.65 18.96 39.95
CA ASP A 29 15.06 18.71 39.66
C ASP A 29 15.58 17.50 40.42
N SER A 30 16.33 16.65 39.74
CA SER A 30 17.29 15.74 40.36
C SER A 30 18.46 15.57 39.42
N SER A 31 19.48 16.38 39.71
CA SER A 31 20.81 16.32 39.14
C SER A 31 21.45 14.98 39.51
N ALA A 32 21.82 14.18 38.52
CA ALA A 32 22.81 13.12 38.67
C ALA A 32 23.60 13.00 37.38
N SER A 33 24.70 13.74 37.33
CA SER A 33 25.82 13.49 36.43
C SER A 33 26.55 12.25 36.94
N SER A 34 26.75 11.27 36.06
CA SER A 34 27.92 10.41 36.12
C SER A 34 28.30 10.03 34.70
N ASP A 35 29.29 10.76 34.24
CA ASP A 35 30.14 10.49 33.10
C ASP A 35 30.74 9.08 33.26
N THR A 36 30.49 8.19 32.31
CA THR A 36 31.36 7.03 32.08
C THR A 36 31.25 6.71 30.60
N GLY A 37 32.28 7.14 29.88
CA GLY A 37 32.47 6.75 28.50
C GLY A 37 32.55 5.23 28.40
N ASP A 38 31.84 4.70 27.43
CA ASP A 38 32.37 3.61 26.64
C ASP A 38 32.12 3.97 25.19
N ALA A 39 33.22 4.12 24.48
CA ALA A 39 33.25 4.19 23.04
C ALA A 39 32.75 2.85 22.50
N LEU A 40 31.43 2.71 22.39
CA LEU A 40 30.82 1.76 21.48
C LEU A 40 31.10 2.27 20.07
N THR A 41 32.26 1.88 19.56
CA THR A 41 32.46 1.66 18.13
C THR A 41 31.48 0.58 17.71
N SER A 42 30.20 0.94 17.59
CA SER A 42 29.25 0.14 16.86
C SER A 42 29.65 0.33 15.41
N ASP A 43 30.49 -0.60 14.97
CA ASP A 43 30.64 -1.04 13.59
C ASP A 43 29.35 -0.68 12.84
N VAL A 44 29.42 0.39 12.03
CA VAL A 44 28.36 0.73 11.10
C VAL A 44 28.46 -0.35 10.05
N ALA A 45 27.85 -1.51 10.37
CA ALA A 45 27.39 -2.44 9.37
C ALA A 45 26.62 -1.56 8.37
N SER A 46 27.16 -1.45 7.16
CA SER A 46 26.51 -0.76 6.06
C SER A 46 25.06 -1.18 6.08
N VAL A 47 24.18 -0.25 6.46
CA VAL A 47 22.75 -0.45 6.35
C VAL A 47 22.52 -0.60 4.86
N GLU A 48 22.45 -1.83 4.38
CA GLU A 48 21.98 -2.09 3.02
C GLU A 48 20.66 -1.34 2.91
N ASP A 49 20.58 -0.43 1.95
CA ASP A 49 19.45 0.47 1.77
C ASP A 49 18.21 -0.43 1.57
N ASP A 50 17.32 -0.50 2.58
CA ASP A 50 16.12 -1.35 2.62
C ASP A 50 15.02 -0.81 1.68
N LYS A 51 15.44 -0.33 0.51
CA LYS A 51 14.61 0.21 -0.55
C LYS A 51 14.36 -0.90 -1.58
N PRO A 52 13.17 -0.92 -2.20
CA PRO A 52 12.90 -1.84 -3.28
C PRO A 52 13.86 -1.58 -4.45
N VAL A 53 14.38 -2.64 -5.04
CA VAL A 53 15.15 -2.55 -6.28
C VAL A 53 14.15 -2.35 -7.42
N LEU A 54 14.14 -1.14 -7.95
CA LEU A 54 13.32 -0.74 -9.07
C LEU A 54 14.00 -1.14 -10.38
N VAL A 55 13.23 -1.66 -11.34
CA VAL A 55 13.77 -1.95 -12.67
C VAL A 55 13.91 -0.63 -13.40
N VAL A 56 15.14 -0.27 -13.75
CA VAL A 56 15.43 0.94 -14.54
C VAL A 56 15.68 0.49 -15.97
N LEU A 57 14.74 0.79 -16.86
CA LEU A 57 14.91 0.59 -18.30
C LEU A 57 15.76 1.73 -18.90
N SER A 58 16.42 1.46 -20.03
CA SER A 58 17.11 2.51 -20.80
C SER A 58 16.10 3.50 -21.41
N GLU A 59 16.55 4.70 -21.79
CA GLU A 59 15.67 5.70 -22.40
C GLU A 59 15.09 5.19 -23.74
N GLU A 60 15.88 4.44 -24.51
CA GLU A 60 15.45 3.81 -25.75
C GLU A 60 14.38 2.74 -25.51
N GLU A 61 14.53 1.95 -24.45
CA GLU A 61 13.56 0.94 -24.04
C GLU A 61 12.26 1.58 -23.56
N LEU A 62 12.33 2.68 -22.80
CA LEU A 62 11.17 3.45 -22.34
C LEU A 62 10.42 4.09 -23.52
N ALA A 63 11.14 4.64 -24.50
CA ALA A 63 10.55 5.26 -25.69
C ALA A 63 9.87 4.24 -26.62
N ALA A 64 10.32 2.99 -26.60
CA ALA A 64 9.76 1.90 -27.40
C ALA A 64 8.54 1.21 -26.75
N LEU A 65 8.16 1.59 -25.52
CA LEU A 65 7.01 0.99 -24.85
C LEU A 65 5.72 1.24 -25.65
N PRO A 66 4.84 0.23 -25.80
CA PRO A 66 3.49 0.46 -26.29
C PRO A 66 2.71 1.29 -25.27
N ILE A 67 2.23 2.46 -25.70
CA ILE A 67 1.54 3.43 -24.84
C ILE A 67 0.05 3.49 -25.22
N ALA A 68 -0.82 3.44 -24.22
CA ALA A 68 -2.26 3.65 -24.42
C ALA A 68 -2.56 5.06 -24.95
N SER A 69 -3.58 5.20 -25.78
CA SER A 69 -3.88 6.44 -26.54
C SER A 69 -4.33 7.65 -25.70
N VAL A 70 -4.44 7.51 -24.38
CA VAL A 70 -4.80 8.57 -23.44
C VAL A 70 -3.58 9.40 -22.97
N PRO A 71 -3.73 10.66 -22.54
CA PRO A 71 -2.61 11.49 -22.05
C PRO A 71 -1.89 10.91 -20.83
N GLU A 72 -0.57 11.16 -20.70
CA GLU A 72 0.24 10.57 -19.61
C GLU A 72 -0.27 10.92 -18.20
N ASN A 73 -0.72 12.15 -17.98
CA ASN A 73 -1.29 12.54 -16.69
C ASN A 73 -2.50 11.65 -16.32
N THR A 74 -3.36 11.36 -17.30
CA THR A 74 -4.50 10.45 -17.12
C THR A 74 -4.02 9.01 -16.90
N ARG A 75 -3.02 8.54 -17.65
CA ARG A 75 -2.44 7.19 -17.46
C ARG A 75 -1.87 7.01 -16.06
N ARG A 76 -1.16 8.02 -15.53
CA ARG A 76 -0.64 8.00 -14.16
C ARG A 76 -1.76 7.93 -13.13
N ALA A 77 -2.82 8.72 -13.28
CA ALA A 77 -3.97 8.66 -12.38
C ALA A 77 -4.68 7.29 -12.42
N ILE A 78 -4.82 6.70 -13.62
CA ILE A 78 -5.37 5.35 -13.81
C ILE A 78 -4.44 4.33 -13.13
N TYR A 79 -3.13 4.42 -13.33
CA TYR A 79 -2.15 3.54 -12.70
C TYR A 79 -2.24 3.59 -11.18
N ASP A 80 -2.34 4.78 -10.57
CA ASP A 80 -2.48 4.91 -9.12
C ASP A 80 -3.76 4.19 -8.62
N GLN A 81 -4.87 4.30 -9.35
CA GLN A 81 -6.12 3.57 -9.05
C GLN A 81 -5.96 2.05 -9.20
N ILE A 82 -5.20 1.59 -10.21
CA ILE A 82 -4.85 0.17 -10.37
C ILE A 82 -4.02 -0.32 -9.18
N ARG A 83 -3.01 0.44 -8.77
CA ARG A 83 -2.14 0.12 -7.62
C ARG A 83 -2.91 0.02 -6.33
N ASP A 84 -3.82 0.96 -6.07
CA ASP A 84 -4.64 0.95 -4.85
C ASP A 84 -5.61 -0.25 -4.82
N SER A 85 -6.21 -0.59 -5.96
CA SER A 85 -6.99 -1.82 -6.10
C SER A 85 -6.12 -3.05 -5.83
N ALA A 86 -4.95 -3.16 -6.45
CA ALA A 86 -4.06 -4.31 -6.31
C ALA A 86 -3.62 -4.52 -4.85
N ARG A 87 -3.18 -3.46 -4.16
CA ARG A 87 -2.75 -3.45 -2.75
C ARG A 87 -3.77 -4.04 -1.78
N THR A 88 -5.06 -3.87 -2.08
CA THR A 88 -6.17 -4.34 -1.23
C THR A 88 -6.77 -5.67 -1.69
N THR A 89 -6.36 -6.17 -2.86
CA THR A 89 -6.90 -7.40 -3.47
C THR A 89 -5.81 -8.44 -3.71
N VAL A 90 -5.18 -8.44 -4.89
CA VAL A 90 -4.21 -9.45 -5.34
C VAL A 90 -2.84 -9.33 -4.68
N GLU A 91 -2.54 -8.22 -4.04
CA GLU A 91 -1.32 -8.01 -3.26
C GLU A 91 -1.55 -8.09 -1.76
N ALA A 92 -2.80 -8.25 -1.33
CA ALA A 92 -3.07 -8.52 0.07
C ALA A 92 -2.55 -9.94 0.39
N PRO A 93 -1.61 -10.09 1.34
CA PRO A 93 -1.18 -11.41 1.77
C PRO A 93 -2.33 -12.13 2.47
N LEU A 94 -2.59 -13.37 2.06
CA LEU A 94 -3.56 -14.22 2.71
C LEU A 94 -2.95 -14.82 3.99
N LEU A 95 -3.66 -14.68 5.10
CA LEU A 95 -3.29 -15.29 6.40
C LEU A 95 -3.56 -16.80 6.45
N VAL A 96 -4.25 -17.33 5.44
CA VAL A 96 -4.52 -18.77 5.31
C VAL A 96 -3.26 -19.47 4.81
N PRO A 97 -2.76 -20.53 5.48
CA PRO A 97 -1.54 -21.23 5.06
C PRO A 97 -1.62 -21.82 3.65
N ASP A 98 -0.46 -21.93 2.99
CA ASP A 98 -0.32 -22.66 1.73
C ASP A 98 -0.75 -24.14 1.91
N GLY A 99 -1.37 -24.73 0.89
CA GLY A 99 -1.91 -26.10 0.94
C GLY A 99 -3.29 -26.25 1.59
N ASN A 100 -3.81 -25.20 2.26
CA ASN A 100 -5.19 -25.19 2.72
C ASN A 100 -6.16 -25.11 1.54
N SER A 101 -7.18 -25.98 1.51
CA SER A 101 -8.16 -26.06 0.42
C SER A 101 -8.91 -24.74 0.17
N MET A 102 -9.16 -23.96 1.22
CA MET A 102 -9.86 -22.66 1.13
C MET A 102 -8.99 -21.55 0.55
N ARG A 103 -7.67 -21.69 0.61
CA ARG A 103 -6.75 -20.66 0.10
C ARG A 103 -6.98 -20.40 -1.38
N SER A 104 -7.08 -21.45 -2.18
CA SER A 104 -7.33 -21.35 -3.63
C SER A 104 -8.63 -20.59 -3.97
N SER A 105 -9.66 -20.75 -3.13
CA SER A 105 -10.94 -20.04 -3.28
C SER A 105 -10.78 -18.54 -2.99
N LEU A 106 -10.04 -18.20 -1.92
CA LEU A 106 -9.75 -16.81 -1.57
C LEU A 106 -8.88 -16.11 -2.63
N GLU A 107 -7.85 -16.79 -3.15
CA GLU A 107 -7.01 -16.25 -4.23
C GLU A 107 -7.84 -15.96 -5.48
N LYS A 108 -8.71 -16.91 -5.89
CA LYS A 108 -9.65 -16.70 -7.01
C LYS A 108 -10.62 -15.56 -6.76
N SER A 109 -11.15 -15.44 -5.54
CA SER A 109 -12.06 -14.36 -5.17
C SER A 109 -11.37 -12.99 -5.23
N GLN A 110 -10.15 -12.86 -4.69
CA GLN A 110 -9.37 -11.62 -4.77
C GLN A 110 -9.02 -11.25 -6.22
N GLN A 111 -8.66 -12.25 -7.04
CA GLN A 111 -8.44 -12.02 -8.47
C GLN A 111 -9.71 -11.53 -9.16
N ALA A 112 -10.86 -12.18 -8.92
CA ALA A 112 -12.13 -11.79 -9.54
C ALA A 112 -12.57 -10.38 -9.13
N ILE A 113 -12.33 -9.99 -7.88
CA ILE A 113 -12.58 -8.62 -7.40
C ILE A 113 -11.68 -7.63 -8.14
N HIS A 114 -10.37 -7.92 -8.21
CA HIS A 114 -9.43 -7.07 -8.93
C HIS A 114 -9.79 -6.92 -10.41
N ASP A 115 -10.07 -8.02 -11.11
CA ASP A 115 -10.47 -8.00 -12.52
C ASP A 115 -11.76 -7.21 -12.75
N ASN A 116 -12.70 -7.26 -11.80
CA ASN A 116 -13.92 -6.45 -11.86
C ASN A 116 -13.61 -4.96 -11.66
N SER A 117 -12.76 -4.61 -10.70
CA SER A 117 -12.27 -3.24 -10.55
C SER A 117 -11.61 -2.73 -11.83
N MET A 118 -10.80 -3.56 -12.51
CA MET A 118 -10.16 -3.17 -13.77
C MET A 118 -11.18 -2.94 -14.89
N ARG A 119 -12.22 -3.79 -15.00
CA ARG A 119 -13.30 -3.57 -15.98
C ARG A 119 -14.10 -2.29 -15.70
N GLN A 120 -14.40 -2.01 -14.44
CA GLN A 120 -15.09 -0.78 -14.05
C GLN A 120 -14.24 0.45 -14.33
N LEU A 121 -12.93 0.36 -14.06
CA LEU A 121 -11.97 1.42 -14.32
C LEU A 121 -11.83 1.68 -15.83
N ALA A 122 -11.72 0.63 -16.64
CA ALA A 122 -11.70 0.72 -18.09
C ALA A 122 -12.95 1.43 -18.63
N ALA A 123 -14.14 1.03 -18.15
CA ALA A 123 -15.39 1.65 -18.53
C ALA A 123 -15.51 3.11 -18.07
N LEU A 124 -14.96 3.47 -16.90
CA LEU A 124 -14.97 4.83 -16.37
C LEU A 124 -14.15 5.80 -17.24
N HIS A 125 -13.02 5.32 -17.77
CA HIS A 125 -12.10 6.14 -18.56
C HIS A 125 -12.26 5.95 -20.08
N ASP A 126 -13.27 5.19 -20.52
CA ASP A 126 -13.53 4.85 -21.92
C ASP A 126 -12.31 4.25 -22.64
N ILE A 127 -11.64 3.30 -21.97
CA ILE A 127 -10.48 2.60 -22.49
C ILE A 127 -10.70 1.08 -22.50
N SER A 128 -9.88 0.38 -23.27
CA SER A 128 -9.93 -1.08 -23.31
C SER A 128 -9.24 -1.71 -22.09
N MET A 129 -9.50 -2.99 -21.85
CA MET A 129 -8.74 -3.77 -20.87
C MET A 129 -7.27 -3.93 -21.28
N ASP A 130 -6.99 -3.90 -22.58
CA ASP A 130 -5.61 -3.93 -23.09
C ASP A 130 -4.88 -2.64 -22.73
N ASP A 131 -5.55 -1.48 -22.81
CA ASP A 131 -5.00 -0.20 -22.36
C ASP A 131 -4.69 -0.19 -20.87
N ILE A 132 -5.53 -0.83 -20.04
CA ILE A 132 -5.25 -1.02 -18.60
C ILE A 132 -3.94 -1.82 -18.40
N ALA A 133 -3.74 -2.89 -19.18
CA ALA A 133 -2.52 -3.67 -19.12
C ALA A 133 -1.30 -2.86 -19.59
N LEU A 134 -1.43 -2.08 -20.68
CA LEU A 134 -0.38 -1.19 -21.17
C LEU A 134 -0.02 -0.11 -20.15
N ILE A 135 -1.01 0.54 -19.52
CA ILE A 135 -0.81 1.55 -18.48
C ILE A 135 -0.11 0.94 -17.26
N THR A 136 -0.48 -0.28 -16.88
CA THR A 136 0.18 -1.00 -15.77
C THR A 136 1.65 -1.27 -16.10
N ALA A 137 1.93 -1.76 -17.30
CA ALA A 137 3.29 -2.04 -17.76
C ALA A 137 4.15 -0.77 -17.87
N GLU A 138 3.60 0.31 -18.43
CA GLU A 138 4.26 1.61 -18.51
C GLU A 138 4.58 2.15 -17.11
N GLY A 139 3.60 2.14 -16.20
CA GLY A 139 3.80 2.67 -14.85
C GLY A 139 4.81 1.87 -14.02
N ASP A 140 4.85 0.55 -14.19
CA ASP A 140 5.87 -0.30 -13.60
C ASP A 140 7.26 -0.05 -14.22
N ALA A 141 7.34 0.15 -15.54
CA ALA A 141 8.59 0.43 -16.24
C ALA A 141 9.16 1.81 -15.91
N LYS A 142 8.29 2.82 -15.80
CA LYS A 142 8.64 4.20 -15.42
C LYS A 142 8.73 4.39 -13.90
N ASN A 143 8.52 3.34 -13.10
CA ASN A 143 8.51 3.37 -11.64
C ASN A 143 7.63 4.50 -11.06
N TRP A 144 6.40 4.65 -11.57
CA TRP A 144 5.48 5.68 -11.10
C TRP A 144 5.12 5.54 -9.62
N ASP A 145 5.14 4.31 -9.09
CA ASP A 145 5.00 3.96 -7.68
C ASP A 145 6.28 3.28 -7.16
N PRO A 146 7.15 4.01 -6.42
CA PRO A 146 8.39 3.47 -5.88
C PRO A 146 8.20 2.69 -4.57
N SER A 147 6.96 2.51 -4.09
CA SER A 147 6.70 1.79 -2.85
C SER A 147 7.06 0.31 -2.96
N PRO A 148 7.47 -0.32 -1.85
CA PRO A 148 7.82 -1.72 -1.86
C PRO A 148 6.60 -2.60 -2.15
N ARG A 149 6.80 -3.57 -3.03
CA ARG A 149 5.78 -4.54 -3.42
C ARG A 149 5.53 -5.54 -2.29
N SER A 150 4.31 -6.07 -2.24
CA SER A 150 3.92 -7.00 -1.17
C SER A 150 4.64 -8.35 -1.24
N HIS A 151 4.70 -9.03 -0.09
CA HIS A 151 5.07 -10.45 -0.01
C HIS A 151 3.90 -11.39 -0.31
N ALA A 152 2.86 -10.93 -1.01
CA ALA A 152 1.73 -11.79 -1.34
C ALA A 152 2.17 -13.00 -2.16
N ARG A 153 1.59 -14.15 -1.82
CA ARG A 153 1.78 -15.40 -2.55
C ARG A 153 0.51 -15.79 -3.27
N ARG A 154 0.61 -16.32 -4.47
CA ARG A 154 -0.49 -16.90 -5.27
C ARG A 154 -0.02 -18.25 -5.79
N ASN A 155 -0.87 -19.27 -5.67
CA ASN A 155 -0.50 -20.65 -6.04
C ASN A 155 0.82 -21.15 -5.39
N GLY A 156 1.12 -20.69 -4.18
CA GLY A 156 2.35 -21.05 -3.47
C GLY A 156 3.61 -20.33 -3.93
N GLU A 157 3.53 -19.42 -4.90
CA GLU A 157 4.66 -18.61 -5.39
C GLU A 157 4.48 -17.14 -5.02
N ARG A 158 5.57 -16.38 -4.90
CA ARG A 158 5.47 -14.93 -4.63
C ARG A 158 5.00 -14.21 -5.88
N LEU A 159 4.10 -13.24 -5.70
CA LEU A 159 3.63 -12.40 -6.80
C LEU A 159 4.74 -11.49 -7.33
N TYR A 160 5.61 -11.02 -6.43
CA TYR A 160 6.76 -10.18 -6.76
C TYR A 160 8.07 -10.80 -6.27
N PRO A 161 9.18 -10.54 -6.99
CA PRO A 161 10.50 -10.96 -6.55
C PRO A 161 10.92 -10.23 -5.26
N GLU A 162 11.89 -10.80 -4.54
CA GLU A 162 12.29 -10.31 -3.22
C GLU A 162 12.83 -8.88 -3.29
N GLU A 163 13.57 -8.59 -4.35
CA GLU A 163 14.22 -7.31 -4.59
C GLU A 163 13.21 -6.16 -4.68
N ARG A 164 12.05 -6.38 -5.32
CA ARG A 164 10.95 -5.39 -5.38
C ARG A 164 10.18 -5.27 -4.07
N SER A 165 10.36 -6.21 -3.15
CA SER A 165 9.63 -6.27 -1.88
C SER A 165 10.46 -5.81 -0.67
N ARG A 166 11.73 -5.45 -0.86
CA ARG A 166 12.59 -4.90 0.20
C ARG A 166 11.96 -3.65 0.80
N GLY A 167 12.01 -3.49 2.12
CA GLY A 167 11.32 -2.42 2.83
C GLY A 167 9.81 -2.64 3.00
N TRP A 168 9.24 -3.74 2.50
CA TRP A 168 7.83 -4.06 2.74
C TRP A 168 7.62 -4.42 4.22
N LYS A 169 7.13 -3.44 4.97
CA LYS A 169 6.58 -3.66 6.29
C LYS A 169 5.16 -4.14 6.09
N GLY A 170 4.98 -5.45 5.97
CA GLY A 170 3.64 -6.02 6.08
C GLY A 170 2.93 -5.48 7.30
N LYS A 171 1.59 -5.59 7.36
CA LYS A 171 0.92 -5.48 8.66
C LYS A 171 1.49 -6.60 9.53
N SER A 172 2.56 -6.26 10.26
CA SER A 172 3.25 -7.13 11.18
C SER A 172 2.15 -7.64 12.10
N LYS A 173 2.17 -8.95 12.37
CA LYS A 173 1.27 -9.54 13.35
C LYS A 173 1.36 -8.69 14.62
N GLY A 174 0.32 -7.90 14.88
CA GLY A 174 0.05 -7.39 16.21
C GLY A 174 -0.35 -8.62 17.02
N ASN A 175 0.42 -8.90 18.06
CA ASN A 175 0.23 -9.98 19.04
C ASN A 175 -1.23 -10.16 19.46
#